data_AF-A0A7C4JCW4-F1
#
_entry.id   AF-A0A7C4JCW4-F1
#
_cell.length_a   1.000
_cell.length_b   1.000
_cell.length_c   1.000
_cell.angle_alpha   90.00
_cell.angle_beta   90.00
_cell.angle_gamma   90.00
#
_symmetry.space_group_name_H-M   'P 1'
#
loop_
_entity.id
_entity.type
_entity.pdbx_description
1 polymer ?
#
loop_
_entity_poly.entity_id
_entity_poly.type
_entity_poly.pdbx_seq_one_letter_code
_entity_poly.pdbx_strand_id
1 'polypeptide(L)'
;MMLGKLMARVKPLITRACWVRHWFTVASIDGSFDQYLGDTYAPFQFNEIWGLGEVAFGLRDKIGFTSECFVRARNDTNVVIEYGCDDGARLFVYDKAGNLVYSKTDSWMIQPYTIYRASFNLKKGIYKFVFDFYEWTAYGGISFKLLSGDIKPIKI
;
A
#
# COMPACT_ATOMS: atom_id res chain seq x y z
N MET A 1 10.31 -25.00 -20.31
CA MET A 1 8.83 -24.88 -20.43
C MET A 1 8.20 -24.36 -19.13
N MET A 2 8.63 -23.19 -18.62
CA MET A 2 8.16 -22.61 -17.35
C MET A 2 7.67 -21.15 -17.47
N LEU A 3 8.01 -20.45 -18.56
CA LEU A 3 7.65 -19.04 -18.76
C LEU A 3 6.14 -18.84 -19.04
N GLY A 4 5.52 -19.77 -19.76
CA GLY A 4 4.11 -19.67 -20.15
C GLY A 4 3.11 -19.82 -18.99
N LYS A 5 3.44 -20.60 -17.95
CA LYS A 5 2.59 -20.77 -16.76
C LYS A 5 2.65 -19.57 -15.82
N LEU A 6 3.80 -18.88 -15.75
CA LEU A 6 3.96 -17.65 -14.96
C LEU A 6 3.16 -16.49 -15.60
N MET A 7 3.27 -16.32 -16.93
CA MET A 7 2.53 -15.30 -17.68
C MET A 7 1.00 -15.47 -17.61
N ALA A 8 0.50 -16.71 -17.52
CA ALA A 8 -0.93 -16.99 -17.34
C ALA A 8 -1.48 -16.61 -15.95
N ARG A 9 -0.64 -16.55 -14.91
CA ARG A 9 -1.01 -16.08 -13.57
C ARG A 9 -0.98 -14.56 -13.41
N VAL A 10 -0.22 -13.85 -14.25
CA VAL A 10 -0.10 -12.38 -14.20
C VAL A 10 -1.24 -11.67 -14.97
N LYS A 11 -1.73 -12.30 -16.06
CA LYS A 11 -2.79 -11.72 -16.91
C LYS A 11 -4.12 -11.38 -16.20
N PRO A 12 -4.63 -12.15 -15.20
CA PRO A 12 -5.88 -11.82 -14.51
C PRO A 12 -5.77 -10.64 -13.52
N LEU A 13 -4.56 -10.26 -13.11
CA LEU A 13 -4.35 -9.13 -12.18
C LEU A 13 -4.34 -7.77 -12.92
N ILE A 14 -3.85 -7.75 -14.17
CA ILE A 14 -3.81 -6.54 -15.02
C ILE A 14 -5.22 -6.06 -15.44
N THR A 15 -6.25 -6.90 -15.27
CA THR A 15 -7.65 -6.58 -15.61
C THR A 15 -8.45 -5.97 -14.46
N ARG A 16 -7.91 -5.92 -13.23
CA ARG A 16 -8.59 -5.38 -12.06
C ARG A 16 -7.83 -4.17 -11.51
N ALA A 17 -8.58 -3.18 -11.00
CA ALA A 17 -7.98 -2.07 -10.27
C ALA A 17 -7.28 -2.63 -9.03
N CYS A 18 -5.97 -2.40 -8.95
CA CYS A 18 -5.09 -2.93 -7.93
C CYS A 18 -4.15 -1.81 -7.45
N TRP A 19 -3.49 -2.09 -6.34
CA TRP A 19 -2.29 -1.38 -5.94
C TRP A 19 -1.12 -1.82 -6.81
N VAL A 20 -0.32 -0.87 -7.28
CA VAL A 20 1.00 -1.12 -7.88
C VAL A 20 2.04 -0.82 -6.80
N ARG A 21 2.82 -1.83 -6.40
CA ARG A 21 3.83 -1.71 -5.34
C ARG A 21 5.21 -1.67 -5.97
N HIS A 22 5.91 -0.57 -5.77
CA HIS A 22 7.31 -0.41 -6.11
C HIS A 22 8.13 -0.75 -4.86
N TRP A 23 8.92 -1.82 -4.92
CA TRP A 23 9.67 -2.32 -3.77
C TRP A 23 11.08 -1.78 -3.72
N PHE A 24 11.57 -1.54 -2.51
CA PHE A 24 12.88 -1.00 -2.23
C PHE A 24 13.51 -1.73 -1.03
N THR A 25 14.84 -1.75 -0.97
CA THR A 25 15.54 -1.92 0.30
C THR A 25 15.34 -0.68 1.17
N VAL A 26 15.55 -0.85 2.48
CA VAL A 26 15.47 0.22 3.48
C VAL A 26 16.87 0.44 4.06
N ALA A 27 17.41 1.66 3.91
CA ALA A 27 18.77 1.99 4.32
C ALA A 27 18.91 2.22 5.83
N SER A 28 17.85 2.71 6.49
CA SER A 28 17.91 3.14 7.88
C SER A 28 16.61 2.88 8.65
N ILE A 29 16.76 2.90 9.97
CA ILE A 29 15.73 2.60 10.97
C ILE A 29 14.48 3.51 10.84
N ASP A 30 14.61 4.67 10.21
CA ASP A 30 13.54 5.64 9.94
C ASP A 30 12.70 5.32 8.69
N GLY A 31 12.94 4.16 8.07
CA GLY A 31 12.21 3.72 6.88
C GLY A 31 12.69 4.36 5.57
N SER A 32 13.87 4.99 5.54
CA SER A 32 14.38 5.59 4.29
C SER A 32 14.61 4.51 3.22
N PHE A 33 13.89 4.62 2.11
CA PHE A 33 14.06 3.75 0.95
C PHE A 33 15.38 4.00 0.22
N ASP A 34 15.93 2.93 -0.36
CA ASP A 34 17.21 2.94 -1.07
C ASP A 34 17.10 2.24 -2.43
N GLN A 35 17.58 1.00 -2.54
CA GLN A 35 17.69 0.31 -3.82
C GLN A 35 16.34 -0.24 -4.27
N TYR A 36 15.90 0.12 -5.48
CA TYR A 36 14.73 -0.47 -6.12
C TYR A 36 14.93 -1.97 -6.45
N LEU A 37 13.93 -2.78 -6.12
CA LEU A 37 13.95 -4.24 -6.26
C LEU A 37 13.04 -4.75 -7.38
N GLY A 38 11.89 -4.10 -7.59
CA GLY A 38 10.92 -4.51 -8.59
C GLY A 38 9.48 -4.17 -8.22
N ASP A 39 8.57 -4.54 -9.12
CA ASP A 39 7.14 -4.27 -8.97
C ASP A 39 6.35 -5.51 -8.58
N THR A 40 5.36 -5.33 -7.69
CA THR A 40 4.29 -6.30 -7.46
C THR A 40 2.91 -5.63 -7.44
N TYR A 41 1.86 -6.43 -7.28
CA TYR A 41 0.48 -5.96 -7.28
C TYR A 41 -0.28 -6.52 -6.10
N ALA A 42 -1.19 -5.73 -5.54
CA ALA A 42 -2.08 -6.17 -4.47
C ALA A 42 -3.54 -5.79 -4.73
N PRO A 43 -4.50 -6.60 -4.25
CA PRO A 43 -5.92 -6.22 -4.28
C PRO A 43 -6.14 -4.94 -3.46
N PHE A 44 -7.16 -4.15 -3.79
CA PHE A 44 -7.42 -2.87 -3.10
C PHE A 44 -7.49 -2.99 -1.56
N GLN A 45 -8.04 -4.12 -1.06
CA GLN A 45 -7.97 -4.49 0.34
C GLN A 45 -7.11 -5.74 0.47
N PHE A 46 -6.15 -5.71 1.39
CA PHE A 46 -5.19 -6.79 1.61
C PHE A 46 -4.87 -6.94 3.11
N ASN A 47 -4.39 -8.12 3.47
CA ASN A 47 -3.88 -8.44 4.80
C ASN A 47 -2.75 -9.46 4.62
N GLU A 48 -1.53 -9.01 4.78
CA GLU A 48 -0.31 -9.79 4.55
C GLU A 48 0.47 -9.83 5.86
N ILE A 49 0.48 -10.98 6.50
CA ILE A 49 1.20 -11.24 7.74
C ILE A 49 2.29 -12.24 7.41
N TRP A 50 3.52 -11.77 7.30
CA TRP A 50 4.69 -12.60 6.99
C TRP A 50 5.28 -13.23 8.24
N GLY A 51 5.10 -12.59 9.40
CA GLY A 51 5.77 -12.98 10.63
C GLY A 51 7.28 -12.98 10.40
N LEU A 52 7.95 -14.09 10.74
CA LEU A 52 9.39 -14.26 10.52
C LEU A 52 9.76 -14.72 9.10
N GLY A 53 8.79 -14.77 8.18
CA GLY A 53 8.96 -15.26 6.81
C GLY A 53 9.51 -14.21 5.84
N GLU A 54 9.72 -14.61 4.60
CA GLU A 54 10.09 -13.69 3.52
C GLU A 54 8.94 -12.70 3.23
N VAL A 55 9.27 -11.41 3.14
CA VAL A 55 8.35 -10.34 2.78
C VAL A 55 8.23 -10.24 1.25
N ALA A 56 9.36 -10.03 0.56
CA ALA A 56 9.44 -10.05 -0.90
C ALA A 56 10.91 -10.16 -1.38
N PHE A 57 11.10 -10.62 -2.62
CA PHE A 57 12.40 -10.66 -3.31
C PHE A 57 13.52 -11.39 -2.54
N GLY A 58 13.19 -12.43 -1.79
CA GLY A 58 14.15 -13.15 -0.95
C GLY A 58 14.54 -12.42 0.34
N LEU A 59 13.94 -11.26 0.62
CA LEU A 59 14.21 -10.44 1.80
C LEU A 59 13.08 -10.56 2.82
N ARG A 60 13.48 -10.71 4.08
CA ARG A 60 12.60 -10.57 5.24
C ARG A 60 12.65 -9.17 5.83
N ASP A 61 13.87 -8.69 6.07
CA ASP A 61 14.15 -7.48 6.82
C ASP A 61 14.62 -6.36 5.87
N LYS A 62 14.56 -5.11 6.33
CA LYS A 62 15.04 -3.92 5.61
C LYS A 62 14.48 -3.80 4.19
N ILE A 63 13.17 -3.97 4.09
CA ILE A 63 12.44 -3.95 2.83
C ILE A 63 11.15 -3.17 3.00
N GLY A 64 10.75 -2.45 1.96
CA GLY A 64 9.49 -1.73 1.95
C GLY A 64 9.00 -1.45 0.54
N PHE A 65 7.88 -0.76 0.45
CA PHE A 65 7.33 -0.34 -0.82
C PHE A 65 6.66 1.03 -0.72
N THR A 66 6.60 1.72 -1.86
CA THR A 66 5.54 2.70 -2.11
C THR A 66 4.48 2.05 -2.99
N SER A 67 3.21 2.20 -2.60
CA SER A 67 2.09 1.55 -3.27
C SER A 67 1.13 2.60 -3.81
N GLU A 68 0.81 2.56 -5.09
CA GLU A 68 -0.08 3.53 -5.72
C GLU A 68 -1.38 2.87 -6.18
N CYS A 69 -2.51 3.52 -5.91
CA CYS A 69 -3.82 3.11 -6.43
C CYS A 69 -4.67 4.32 -6.78
N PHE A 70 -5.30 4.29 -7.95
CA PHE A 70 -6.27 5.31 -8.31
C PHE A 70 -7.66 4.93 -7.84
N VAL A 71 -8.36 5.90 -7.28
CA VAL A 71 -9.64 5.70 -6.61
C VAL A 71 -10.61 6.77 -7.09
N ARG A 72 -11.84 6.36 -7.39
CA ARG A 72 -12.95 7.27 -7.70
C ARG A 72 -13.90 7.38 -6.52
N ALA A 73 -14.08 8.59 -5.99
CA ALA A 73 -15.20 8.92 -5.13
C ALA A 73 -16.43 9.17 -6.02
N ARG A 74 -17.48 8.36 -5.86
CA ARG A 74 -18.69 8.45 -6.70
C ARG A 74 -19.58 9.63 -6.30
N ASN A 75 -19.53 10.00 -5.03
CA ASN A 75 -20.24 11.10 -4.40
C ASN A 75 -19.29 11.81 -3.41
N ASP A 76 -19.73 12.95 -2.88
CA ASP A 76 -19.13 13.52 -1.69
C ASP A 76 -19.26 12.52 -0.54
N THR A 77 -18.14 12.13 0.06
CA THR A 77 -18.12 11.00 1.00
C THR A 77 -17.04 11.14 2.05
N ASN A 78 -17.35 10.75 3.29
CA ASN A 78 -16.34 10.52 4.31
C ASN A 78 -15.76 9.12 4.14
N VAL A 79 -14.47 9.06 3.83
CA VAL A 79 -13.71 7.83 3.69
C VAL A 79 -13.11 7.48 5.04
N VAL A 80 -13.34 6.25 5.50
CA VAL A 80 -12.70 5.69 6.70
C VAL A 80 -11.94 4.44 6.31
N ILE A 81 -10.63 4.46 6.55
CA ILE A 81 -9.70 3.36 6.27
C ILE A 81 -9.13 2.87 7.59
N GLU A 82 -8.95 1.57 7.68
CA GLU A 82 -8.18 0.90 8.72
C GLU A 82 -6.97 0.23 8.06
N TYR A 83 -5.80 0.40 8.64
CA TYR A 83 -4.59 -0.28 8.19
C TYR A 83 -3.77 -0.69 9.41
N GLY A 84 -3.12 -1.85 9.32
CA GLY A 84 -2.17 -2.30 10.33
C GLY A 84 -0.77 -2.35 9.76
N CYS A 85 0.25 -2.08 10.57
CA CYS A 85 1.64 -2.16 10.16
C CYS A 85 2.56 -2.63 11.30
N ASP A 86 3.53 -3.44 10.91
CA ASP A 86 4.75 -3.86 11.62
C ASP A 86 5.83 -3.92 10.52
N ASP A 87 6.77 -2.97 10.43
CA ASP A 87 6.96 -1.79 11.29
C ASP A 87 6.07 -0.58 10.91
N GLY A 88 6.46 0.14 9.86
CA GLY A 88 5.96 1.48 9.58
C GLY A 88 5.07 1.55 8.35
N ALA A 89 4.00 2.35 8.41
CA ALA A 89 3.18 2.66 7.26
C ALA A 89 2.70 4.11 7.25
N ARG A 90 2.39 4.64 6.06
CA ARG A 90 1.81 5.97 5.92
C ARG A 90 0.95 6.09 4.67
N LEU A 91 -0.09 6.90 4.76
CA LEU A 91 -1.07 7.11 3.70
C LEU A 91 -1.02 8.56 3.23
N PHE A 92 -1.02 8.76 1.92
CA PHE A 92 -1.23 10.04 1.27
C PHE A 92 -2.35 9.92 0.24
N VAL A 93 -3.14 10.99 0.11
CA VAL A 93 -4.21 11.09 -0.87
C VAL A 93 -4.03 12.37 -1.64
N TYR A 94 -3.89 12.26 -2.96
CA TYR A 94 -3.75 13.37 -3.87
C TYR A 94 -4.98 13.49 -4.76
N ASP A 95 -5.37 14.71 -5.11
CA ASP A 95 -6.35 14.94 -6.16
C ASP A 95 -5.77 14.69 -7.56
N LYS A 96 -6.59 14.82 -8.60
CA LYS A 96 -6.17 14.63 -9.99
C LYS A 96 -5.12 15.66 -10.45
N ALA A 97 -5.06 16.83 -9.83
CA ALA A 97 -4.08 17.87 -10.13
C ALA A 97 -2.74 17.64 -9.40
N GLY A 98 -2.67 16.65 -8.52
CA GLY A 98 -1.48 16.32 -7.73
C GLY A 98 -1.40 17.07 -6.41
N ASN A 99 -2.45 17.78 -5.99
CA ASN A 99 -2.46 18.45 -4.68
C ASN A 99 -2.70 17.43 -3.57
N LEU A 100 -1.97 17.55 -2.46
CA LEU A 100 -2.19 16.73 -1.27
C LEU A 100 -3.52 17.11 -0.61
N VAL A 101 -4.42 16.14 -0.48
CA VAL A 101 -5.75 16.28 0.15
C VAL A 101 -5.73 15.77 1.59
N TYR A 102 -5.00 14.69 1.83
CA TYR A 102 -4.89 14.08 3.16
C TYR A 102 -3.57 13.34 3.30
N SER A 103 -3.03 13.34 4.52
CA SER A 103 -1.88 12.51 4.90
C SER A 103 -2.05 11.96 6.32
N LYS A 104 -1.62 10.71 6.52
CA LYS A 104 -1.47 10.10 7.84
C LYS A 104 -0.08 9.44 7.92
N THR A 105 0.79 10.00 8.74
CA THR A 105 2.23 9.67 8.78
C THR A 105 2.76 9.37 10.19
N ASP A 106 1.90 9.46 11.21
CA ASP A 106 2.22 9.17 12.61
C ASP A 106 2.60 7.71 12.86
N SER A 107 2.26 6.81 11.93
CA SER A 107 2.61 5.39 11.95
C SER A 107 3.91 5.06 11.19
N TRP A 108 4.68 6.05 10.75
CA TRP A 108 5.97 5.84 10.05
C TRP A 108 7.13 5.74 11.04
N MET A 109 7.17 4.64 11.78
CA MET A 109 8.16 4.38 12.81
C MET A 109 8.27 2.87 13.08
N ILE A 110 9.33 2.47 13.78
CA ILE A 110 9.47 1.12 14.32
C ILE A 110 8.46 0.88 15.42
N GLN A 111 7.77 -0.25 15.35
CA GLN A 111 6.73 -0.63 16.27
C GLN A 111 6.26 -2.06 16.01
N PRO A 112 5.70 -2.76 17.01
CA PRO A 112 4.97 -3.99 16.75
C PRO A 112 3.68 -3.72 15.96
N TYR A 113 3.10 -4.78 15.39
CA TYR A 113 1.87 -4.72 14.62
C TYR A 113 0.76 -3.93 15.32
N THR A 114 0.49 -2.75 14.79
CA THR A 114 -0.45 -1.78 15.35
C THR A 114 -1.48 -1.37 14.32
N ILE A 115 -2.75 -1.32 14.71
CA ILE A 115 -3.86 -0.92 13.83
C ILE A 115 -4.13 0.57 13.99
N TYR A 116 -4.16 1.26 12.85
CA TYR A 116 -4.47 2.68 12.72
C TYR A 116 -5.75 2.90 11.92
N ARG A 117 -6.34 4.08 12.13
CA ARG A 117 -7.48 4.55 11.33
C ARG A 117 -7.22 5.93 10.73
N ALA A 118 -7.62 6.10 9.49
CA ALA A 118 -7.68 7.37 8.78
C ALA A 118 -9.13 7.71 8.46
N SER A 119 -9.54 8.97 8.66
CA SER A 119 -10.86 9.47 8.26
C SER A 119 -10.69 10.82 7.57
N PHE A 120 -11.21 10.96 6.36
CA PHE A 120 -11.13 12.20 5.58
C PHE A 120 -12.28 12.30 4.58
N ASN A 121 -12.63 13.55 4.23
CA ASN A 121 -13.70 13.82 3.28
C ASN A 121 -13.14 13.97 1.87
N LEU A 122 -13.77 13.30 0.91
CA LEU A 122 -13.51 13.48 -0.51
C LEU A 122 -14.73 14.09 -1.19
N LYS A 123 -14.48 15.00 -2.14
CA LYS A 123 -15.49 15.40 -3.12
C LYS A 123 -15.59 14.35 -4.22
N LYS A 124 -16.73 14.28 -4.92
CA LYS A 124 -16.85 13.46 -6.13
C LYS A 124 -15.69 13.74 -7.09
N GLY A 125 -14.94 12.70 -7.47
CA GLY A 125 -13.72 12.89 -8.24
C GLY A 125 -12.83 11.65 -8.32
N ILE A 126 -11.65 11.82 -8.91
CA ILE A 126 -10.59 10.80 -8.98
C ILE A 126 -9.42 11.29 -8.13
N TYR A 127 -8.86 10.37 -7.36
CA TYR A 127 -7.76 10.59 -6.44
C TYR A 127 -6.69 9.52 -6.66
N LYS A 128 -5.45 9.88 -6.38
CA LYS A 128 -4.33 8.94 -6.26
C LYS A 128 -4.09 8.69 -4.77
N PHE A 129 -4.21 7.46 -4.35
CA PHE A 129 -3.81 7.03 -3.02
C PHE A 129 -2.38 6.50 -3.13
N VAL A 130 -1.52 6.91 -2.19
CA VAL A 130 -0.17 6.38 -2.00
C VAL A 130 -0.09 5.81 -0.60
N PHE A 131 0.28 4.55 -0.48
CA PHE A 131 0.42 3.86 0.78
C PHE A 131 1.81 3.24 0.86
N ASP A 132 2.64 3.80 1.75
CA ASP A 132 3.99 3.30 1.95
C ASP A 132 4.02 2.32 3.12
N PHE A 133 4.93 1.37 3.05
CA PHE A 133 5.23 0.40 4.10
C PHE A 133 6.73 0.17 4.18
N TYR A 134 7.25 -0.08 5.39
CA TYR A 134 8.56 -0.68 5.57
C TYR A 134 8.59 -1.67 6.74
N GLU A 135 9.43 -2.69 6.59
CA GLU A 135 9.85 -3.63 7.59
C GLU A 135 11.34 -3.40 7.87
N TRP A 136 11.71 -3.16 9.13
CA TRP A 136 13.10 -3.03 9.53
C TRP A 136 13.69 -4.37 9.95
N THR A 137 13.09 -5.04 10.93
CA THR A 137 13.57 -6.33 11.45
C THR A 137 12.49 -7.16 12.16
N ALA A 138 12.59 -8.48 11.99
CA ALA A 138 11.85 -9.52 12.70
C ALA A 138 10.46 -9.85 12.14
N TYR A 139 9.39 -9.31 12.72
CA TYR A 139 8.01 -9.71 12.40
C TYR A 139 7.37 -8.71 11.44
N GLY A 140 7.25 -9.07 10.16
CA GLY A 140 6.59 -8.21 9.19
C GLY A 140 5.08 -8.43 9.10
N GLY A 141 4.32 -7.34 9.02
CA GLY A 141 2.88 -7.41 8.72
C GLY A 141 2.29 -6.08 8.23
N ILE A 142 1.43 -6.15 7.22
CA ILE A 142 0.72 -4.99 6.68
C ILE A 142 -0.72 -5.34 6.29
N SER A 143 -1.65 -4.44 6.53
CA SER A 143 -3.03 -4.56 6.04
C SER A 143 -3.61 -3.23 5.61
N PHE A 144 -4.61 -3.26 4.73
CA PHE A 144 -5.37 -2.10 4.31
C PHE A 144 -6.82 -2.49 4.05
N LYS A 145 -7.75 -1.78 4.68
CA LYS A 145 -9.18 -2.06 4.64
C LYS A 145 -9.99 -0.77 4.55
N LEU A 146 -10.97 -0.74 3.64
CA LEU A 146 -11.96 0.32 3.59
C LEU A 146 -13.09 -0.03 4.57
N LEU A 147 -13.29 0.78 5.61
CA LEU A 147 -14.38 0.59 6.56
C LEU A 147 -15.67 1.28 6.08
N SER A 148 -15.54 2.49 5.52
CA SER A 148 -16.68 3.22 4.95
C SER A 148 -16.20 4.26 3.92
N GLY A 149 -17.15 4.74 3.11
CA GLY A 149 -16.89 5.70 2.04
C GLY A 149 -17.29 5.18 0.67
N ASP A 150 -17.92 6.02 -0.13
CA ASP A 150 -18.39 5.68 -1.48
C ASP A 150 -17.29 5.84 -2.53
N ILE A 151 -16.26 4.99 -2.39
CA ILE A 151 -15.09 4.97 -3.26
C ILE A 151 -14.93 3.63 -3.97
N LYS A 152 -14.34 3.66 -5.17
CA LYS A 152 -14.02 2.46 -5.95
C LYS A 152 -12.62 2.58 -6.54
N PRO A 153 -11.74 1.56 -6.39
CA PRO A 153 -10.47 1.53 -7.12
C PRO A 153 -10.75 1.46 -8.62
N ILE A 154 -10.00 2.24 -9.41
CA ILE A 154 -10.12 2.32 -10.87
C ILE A 154 -8.78 2.05 -11.55
N LYS A 155 -8.84 1.58 -12.79
CA LYS A 155 -7.71 1.59 -13.70
C LYS A 155 -7.68 2.96 -14.39
N ILE A 156 -6.49 3.50 -14.59
CA ILE A 156 -6.26 4.66 -15.47
C ILE A 156 -5.47 4.19 -16.68
#